data_AF-A0A2N3ASS0-F1
#
_entry.id   AF-A0A2N3ASS0-F1
#
_cell.length_a   1.000
_cell.length_b   1.000
_cell.length_c   1.000
_cell.angle_alpha   90.00
_cell.angle_beta   90.00
_cell.angle_gamma   90.00
#
_symmetry.space_group_name_H-M   'P 1'
#
loop_
_entity.id
_entity.type
_entity.pdbx_description
1 polymer ?
#
loop_
_entity_poly.entity_id
_entity_poly.type
_entity_poly.pdbx_seq_one_letter_code
_entity_poly.pdbx_strand_id
1 'polypeptide(L)'
;MNDPKTITLNGDPRRTHAATIADLVRELELAPEKVAVERNGEIVPRSTLEDAPLADGDRLEIVHFVGGGDHPADSWTVAGRTFTSRLIVGTGKYKSFEQNAAAVAASGAEIVTVAVRRVNVSDPKAPMLTDYIDPKKIT
;
A
#
# COMPACT_ATOMS: atom_id res chain seq x y z
N MET A 1 10.95 33.91 8.64
CA MET A 1 10.71 32.50 9.03
C MET A 1 9.21 32.28 8.95
N ASN A 2 8.74 31.22 8.29
CA ASN A 2 7.31 30.91 8.29
C ASN A 2 6.87 30.50 9.69
N ASP A 3 5.69 30.95 10.11
CA ASP A 3 5.10 30.54 11.38
C ASP A 3 4.89 29.02 11.41
N PRO A 4 5.07 28.38 12.59
CA PRO A 4 4.88 26.95 12.73
C PRO A 4 3.40 26.60 12.52
N LYS A 5 3.15 25.64 11.62
CA LYS A 5 1.83 25.06 11.37
C LYS A 5 1.60 23.92 12.33
N THR A 6 0.37 23.75 12.78
CA THR A 6 -0.11 22.62 13.57
C THR A 6 -0.87 21.68 12.64
N ILE A 7 -0.44 20.43 12.56
CA ILE A 7 -1.04 19.39 11.72
C ILE A 7 -1.37 18.16 12.58
N THR A 8 -2.14 17.23 12.03
CA THR A 8 -2.23 15.86 12.54
C THR A 8 -1.49 14.94 11.58
N LEU A 9 -0.52 14.18 12.08
CA LEU A 9 0.29 13.24 11.31
C LEU A 9 0.08 11.83 11.89
N ASN A 10 -0.47 10.91 11.10
CA ASN A 10 -0.75 9.52 11.51
C ASN A 10 -1.55 9.43 12.83
N GLY A 11 -2.50 10.35 13.02
CA GLY A 11 -3.30 10.47 14.24
C GLY A 11 -2.73 11.35 15.35
N ASP A 12 -1.43 11.72 15.31
CA ASP A 12 -0.78 12.49 16.37
C ASP A 12 -0.63 13.97 15.99
N PRO A 13 -0.89 14.92 16.92
CA PRO A 13 -0.67 16.34 16.65
C PRO A 13 0.82 16.66 16.55
N ARG A 14 1.21 17.42 15.51
CA ARG A 14 2.60 17.83 15.26
C ARG A 14 2.66 19.31 14.88
N ARG A 15 3.73 19.99 15.28
CA ARG A 15 4.08 21.33 14.78
C ARG A 15 5.29 21.27 13.85
N THR A 16 5.25 22.00 12.75
CA THR A 16 6.30 21.99 11.72
C THR A 16 6.40 23.36 11.04
N HIS A 17 7.60 23.69 10.56
CA HIS A 17 7.84 24.87 9.72
C HIS A 17 7.89 24.53 8.22
N ALA A 18 7.67 23.26 7.85
CA ALA A 18 7.65 22.81 6.47
C ALA A 18 6.72 23.68 5.61
N ALA A 19 7.21 24.02 4.42
CA ALA A 19 6.42 24.76 3.44
C ALA A 19 5.57 23.80 2.60
N THR A 20 6.11 22.62 2.29
CA THR A 20 5.50 21.62 1.43
C THR A 20 5.40 20.26 2.12
N ILE A 21 4.64 19.33 1.53
CA ILE A 21 4.57 17.96 2.03
C ILE A 21 5.93 17.27 1.91
N ALA A 22 6.69 17.49 0.82
CA ALA A 22 8.03 16.94 0.69
C ALA A 22 9.00 17.46 1.77
N ASP A 23 8.91 18.75 2.14
CA ASP A 23 9.71 19.32 3.23
C ASP A 23 9.39 18.66 4.57
N LEU A 24 8.10 18.42 4.84
CA LEU A 24 7.68 17.68 6.04
C LEU A 24 8.24 16.25 6.03
N VAL A 25 8.16 15.55 4.90
CA VAL A 25 8.70 14.19 4.77
C VAL A 25 10.21 14.16 5.04
N ARG A 26 10.96 15.15 4.52
CA ARG A 26 12.40 15.29 4.81
C ARG A 26 12.68 15.63 6.27
N GLU A 27 11.86 16.48 6.90
CA GLU A 27 11.95 16.80 8.32
C GLU A 27 11.77 15.53 9.20
N LEU A 28 10.97 14.56 8.73
CA LEU A 28 10.80 13.25 9.36
C LEU A 28 11.94 12.27 9.04
N GLU A 29 13.02 12.72 8.40
CA GLU A 29 14.16 11.91 7.94
C GLU A 29 13.77 10.80 6.95
N LEU A 30 12.68 11.03 6.21
CA LEU A 30 12.21 10.14 5.16
C LEU A 30 12.49 10.73 3.78
N ALA A 31 12.55 9.84 2.79
CA ALA A 31 12.74 10.23 1.41
C ALA A 31 11.37 10.36 0.70
N PRO A 32 11.00 11.53 0.13
CA PRO A 32 9.71 11.74 -0.54
C PRO A 32 9.37 10.70 -1.60
N GLU A 33 10.38 10.14 -2.26
CA GLU A 33 10.20 9.11 -3.28
C GLU A 33 9.84 7.73 -2.72
N LYS A 34 10.00 7.50 -1.42
CA LYS A 34 9.76 6.24 -0.70
C LYS A 34 8.53 6.25 0.22
N VAL A 35 7.70 7.27 0.11
CA VAL A 35 6.47 7.40 0.92
C VAL A 35 5.24 7.50 0.05
N ALA A 36 4.10 7.07 0.59
CA ALA A 36 2.78 7.47 0.12
C ALA A 36 2.17 8.42 1.14
N VAL A 37 1.52 9.48 0.66
CA VAL A 37 0.89 10.48 1.50
C VAL A 37 -0.57 10.62 1.13
N GLU A 38 -1.44 10.49 2.12
CA GLU A 38 -2.82 10.92 2.08
C GLU A 38 -2.93 12.27 2.79
N ARG A 39 -3.67 13.22 2.20
CA ARG A 39 -4.02 14.50 2.82
C ARG A 39 -5.53 14.62 2.90
N ASN A 40 -6.05 14.76 4.12
CA ASN A 40 -7.47 15.00 4.39
C ASN A 40 -8.43 13.99 3.72
N GLY A 41 -8.02 12.72 3.56
CA GLY A 41 -8.82 11.69 2.89
C GLY A 41 -8.45 11.43 1.43
N GLU A 42 -7.57 12.25 0.83
CA GLU A 42 -7.20 12.14 -0.59
C GLU A 42 -5.71 11.82 -0.77
N ILE A 43 -5.39 10.84 -1.61
CA ILE A 43 -4.01 10.49 -1.93
C ILE A 43 -3.37 11.61 -2.74
N VAL A 44 -2.26 12.15 -2.23
CA VAL A 44 -1.45 13.14 -2.96
C VAL A 44 -0.50 12.40 -3.89
N PRO A 45 -0.54 12.64 -5.21
CA PRO A 45 0.39 12.01 -6.13
C PRO A 45 1.85 12.27 -5.73
N ARG A 46 2.67 11.22 -5.71
CA ARG A 46 4.08 11.32 -5.31
C ARG A 46 4.87 12.36 -6.11
N SER A 47 4.54 12.52 -7.40
CA SER A 47 5.17 13.48 -8.30
C SER A 47 4.87 14.94 -7.95
N THR A 48 3.87 15.22 -7.12
CA THR A 48 3.45 16.58 -6.76
C THR A 48 3.83 16.96 -5.33
N LEU A 49 4.49 16.07 -4.57
CA LEU A 49 4.79 16.32 -3.15
C LEU A 49 5.71 17.53 -2.94
N GLU A 50 6.63 17.80 -3.87
CA GLU A 50 7.54 18.96 -3.83
C GLU A 50 6.79 20.28 -3.90
N ASP A 51 5.72 20.34 -4.69
CA ASP A 51 4.97 21.58 -4.92
C ASP A 51 3.71 21.67 -4.07
N ALA A 52 3.32 20.59 -3.39
CA ALA A 52 2.10 20.53 -2.58
C ALA A 52 2.30 21.32 -1.27
N PRO A 53 1.68 22.51 -1.11
CA PRO A 53 1.88 23.34 0.07
C PRO A 53 1.19 22.71 1.29
N LEU A 54 1.90 22.69 2.41
CA LEU A 54 1.36 22.27 3.70
C LEU A 54 0.56 23.42 4.32
N ALA A 55 -0.67 23.16 4.77
CA ALA A 55 -1.52 24.12 5.44
C ALA A 55 -1.65 23.83 6.93
N ASP A 56 -1.93 24.88 7.72
CA ASP A 56 -2.30 24.71 9.12
C ASP A 56 -3.61 23.91 9.22
N GLY A 57 -3.67 22.98 10.17
CA GLY A 57 -4.81 22.08 10.39
C GLY A 57 -4.89 20.87 9.46
N ASP A 58 -3.94 20.67 8.55
CA ASP A 58 -3.91 19.48 7.69
C ASP A 58 -3.86 18.18 8.50
N ARG A 59 -4.59 17.17 8.02
CA ARG A 59 -4.46 15.78 8.48
C ARG A 59 -3.74 14.98 7.40
N LEU A 60 -2.60 14.40 7.76
CA LEU A 60 -1.77 13.62 6.87
C LEU A 60 -1.62 12.19 7.39
N GLU A 61 -1.82 11.21 6.50
CA GLU A 61 -1.39 9.84 6.71
C GLU A 61 -0.18 9.58 5.81
N ILE A 62 0.98 9.33 6.42
CA ILE A 62 2.24 9.06 5.72
C ILE A 62 2.66 7.63 6.03
N VAL A 63 2.75 6.82 4.97
CA VAL A 63 3.29 5.46 5.04
C VAL A 63 4.63 5.41 4.32
N HIS A 64 5.64 4.84 4.97
CA HIS A 64 6.93 4.53 4.36
C HIS A 64 6.88 3.11 3.81
N PHE A 65 7.28 2.93 2.56
CA PHE A 65 7.38 1.60 1.98
C PHE A 65 8.63 0.88 2.50
N VAL A 66 8.46 0.01 3.49
CA VAL A 66 9.47 -0.99 3.87
C VAL A 66 9.41 -2.14 2.87
N GLY A 67 9.99 -1.93 1.70
CA GLY A 67 10.07 -2.91 0.61
C GLY A 67 11.43 -3.60 0.55
N GLY A 68 11.43 -4.93 0.44
CA GLY A 68 12.54 -5.75 -0.05
C GLY A 68 12.09 -6.56 -1.27
N GLY A 69 13.03 -7.10 -2.05
CA GLY A 69 12.69 -7.96 -3.21
C GLY A 69 12.99 -7.40 -4.60
N ASP A 70 13.57 -6.20 -4.72
CA ASP A 70 13.95 -5.59 -6.02
C ASP A 70 15.36 -6.00 -6.48
N HIS A 71 15.90 -7.11 -5.96
CA HIS A 71 17.18 -7.62 -6.41
C HIS A 71 16.96 -8.66 -7.51
N PRO A 72 17.68 -8.56 -8.67
CA PRO A 72 17.52 -9.46 -9.82
C PRO A 72 17.73 -10.96 -9.55
N ALA A 73 18.07 -11.34 -8.32
CA ALA A 73 18.31 -12.72 -7.89
C ALA A 73 17.51 -13.11 -6.62
N ASP A 74 16.51 -12.32 -6.20
CA ASP A 74 15.85 -12.50 -4.90
C ASP A 74 14.73 -13.56 -4.92
N SER A 75 15.03 -14.74 -5.47
CA SER A 75 14.10 -15.87 -5.46
C SER A 75 13.89 -16.43 -4.05
N TRP A 76 12.75 -17.07 -3.83
CA TRP A 76 12.44 -17.77 -2.60
C TRP A 76 11.89 -19.16 -2.91
N THR A 77 12.52 -20.20 -2.37
CA THR A 77 12.03 -21.58 -2.53
C THR A 77 11.42 -22.08 -1.23
N VAL A 78 10.19 -22.58 -1.29
CA VAL A 78 9.50 -23.22 -0.17
C VAL A 78 8.76 -24.45 -0.69
N ALA A 79 8.89 -25.58 0.03
CA ALA A 79 8.28 -26.86 -0.32
C ALA A 79 8.51 -27.30 -1.79
N GLY A 80 9.70 -27.03 -2.34
CA GLY A 80 10.07 -27.40 -3.72
C GLY A 80 9.49 -26.50 -4.81
N ARG A 81 8.78 -25.42 -4.47
CA ARG A 81 8.33 -24.38 -5.40
C ARG A 81 9.21 -23.15 -5.24
N THR A 82 9.71 -22.62 -6.34
CA THR A 82 10.51 -21.40 -6.38
C THR A 82 9.67 -20.24 -6.89
N PHE A 83 9.69 -19.14 -6.15
CA PHE A 83 9.02 -17.89 -6.45
C PHE A 83 10.06 -16.82 -6.77
N THR A 84 9.73 -15.97 -7.74
CA THR A 84 10.50 -14.79 -8.14
C THR A 84 10.01 -13.52 -7.44
N SER A 85 8.77 -13.51 -6.97
CA SER A 85 8.16 -12.46 -6.16
C SER A 85 8.00 -12.93 -4.71
N ARG A 86 8.49 -12.11 -3.76
CA ARG A 86 8.30 -12.32 -2.31
C ARG A 86 7.07 -11.60 -1.76
N LEU A 87 6.32 -10.90 -2.61
CA LEU A 87 5.09 -10.25 -2.22
C LEU A 87 3.97 -11.29 -2.07
N ILE A 88 3.40 -11.37 -0.87
CA ILE A 88 2.23 -12.20 -0.59
C ILE A 88 1.00 -11.30 -0.49
N VAL A 89 -0.01 -11.54 -1.31
CA VAL A 89 -1.23 -10.71 -1.33
C VAL A 89 -2.33 -11.32 -0.46
N GLY A 90 -2.88 -10.51 0.45
CA GLY A 90 -4.04 -10.89 1.26
C GLY A 90 -5.37 -10.54 0.60
N THR A 91 -6.32 -11.48 0.60
CA THR A 91 -7.60 -11.34 -0.15
C THR A 91 -8.79 -10.79 0.66
N GLY A 92 -8.56 -10.46 1.94
CA GLY A 92 -9.60 -10.18 2.91
C GLY A 92 -10.32 -8.83 2.80
N LYS A 93 -9.67 -7.79 2.25
CA LYS A 93 -10.15 -6.39 2.33
C LYS A 93 -10.57 -5.74 1.02
N TYR A 94 -10.45 -6.44 -0.12
CA TYR A 94 -10.89 -5.90 -1.41
C TYR A 94 -12.40 -5.68 -1.48
N LYS A 95 -12.83 -4.67 -2.23
CA LYS A 95 -14.26 -4.38 -2.44
C LYS A 95 -14.96 -5.52 -3.20
N SER A 96 -14.26 -6.14 -4.15
CA SER A 96 -14.77 -7.26 -4.95
C SER A 96 -13.66 -8.24 -5.33
N PHE A 97 -14.02 -9.40 -5.89
CA PHE A 97 -13.05 -10.39 -6.35
C PHE A 97 -12.31 -9.94 -7.62
N GLU A 98 -12.95 -9.16 -8.48
CA GLU A 98 -12.35 -8.56 -9.68
C GLU A 98 -11.25 -7.58 -9.29
N GLN A 99 -11.50 -6.72 -8.30
CA GLN A 99 -10.49 -5.78 -7.81
C GLN A 99 -9.29 -6.53 -7.23
N ASN A 100 -9.53 -7.62 -6.52
CA ASN A 100 -8.48 -8.47 -5.97
C ASN A 100 -7.64 -9.11 -7.09
N ALA A 101 -8.28 -9.72 -8.09
CA ALA A 101 -7.59 -10.31 -9.23
C ALA A 101 -6.77 -9.27 -10.01
N ALA A 102 -7.31 -8.06 -10.22
CA ALA A 102 -6.58 -6.96 -10.85
C ALA A 102 -5.35 -6.54 -10.02
N ALA A 103 -5.47 -6.45 -8.69
CA ALA A 103 -4.36 -6.12 -7.82
C ALA A 103 -3.27 -7.20 -7.82
N VAL A 104 -3.65 -8.48 -7.81
CA VAL A 104 -2.69 -9.60 -7.89
C VAL A 104 -1.95 -9.58 -9.22
N ALA A 105 -2.66 -9.40 -10.34
CA ALA A 105 -2.04 -9.30 -11.65
C ALA A 105 -1.09 -8.10 -11.76
N ALA A 106 -1.50 -6.93 -11.28
CA ALA A 106 -0.69 -5.71 -11.34
C ALA A 106 0.55 -5.77 -10.44
N SER A 107 0.45 -6.48 -9.31
CA SER A 107 1.56 -6.59 -8.34
C SER A 107 2.58 -7.68 -8.67
N GLY A 108 2.26 -8.60 -9.59
CA GLY A 108 3.12 -9.74 -9.92
C GLY A 108 3.30 -10.72 -8.76
N ALA A 109 2.39 -10.71 -7.78
CA ALA A 109 2.42 -11.64 -6.66
C ALA A 109 2.13 -13.07 -7.14
N GLU A 110 2.96 -14.01 -6.71
CA GLU A 110 2.82 -15.44 -7.05
C GLU A 110 2.14 -16.25 -5.92
N ILE A 111 1.94 -15.61 -4.77
CA ILE A 111 1.34 -16.21 -3.59
C ILE A 111 0.21 -15.32 -3.08
N VAL A 112 -0.97 -15.91 -2.87
CA VAL A 112 -2.14 -15.25 -2.29
C VAL A 112 -2.62 -16.01 -1.06
N THR A 113 -3.05 -15.28 -0.03
CA THR A 113 -3.71 -15.91 1.12
C THR A 113 -5.22 -15.90 0.92
N VAL A 114 -5.90 -16.98 1.30
CA VAL A 114 -7.36 -17.06 1.22
C VAL A 114 -7.98 -16.60 2.53
N ALA A 115 -8.78 -15.54 2.48
CA ALA A 115 -9.56 -15.09 3.63
C ALA A 115 -10.75 -16.04 3.88
N VAL A 116 -10.67 -16.85 4.93
CA VAL A 116 -11.69 -17.87 5.28
C VAL A 116 -13.11 -17.31 5.36
N ARG A 117 -13.28 -16.07 5.85
CA ARG A 117 -14.59 -15.41 5.96
C ARG A 117 -15.24 -15.03 4.62
N ARG A 118 -14.51 -15.14 3.51
CA ARG A 118 -15.03 -14.85 2.15
C ARG A 118 -15.30 -16.12 1.34
N VAL A 119 -15.17 -17.28 1.96
CA VAL A 119 -15.53 -18.57 1.36
C VAL A 119 -17.03 -18.77 1.59
N ASN A 120 -17.80 -18.82 0.51
CA ASN A 120 -19.23 -19.11 0.57
C ASN A 120 -19.43 -20.60 0.91
N VAL A 121 -19.72 -20.89 2.17
CA VAL A 121 -19.90 -22.27 2.66
C VAL A 121 -21.36 -22.75 2.55
N SER A 122 -22.29 -21.83 2.29
CA SER A 122 -23.74 -22.08 2.36
C SER A 122 -24.44 -22.07 0.99
N ASP A 123 -23.90 -21.33 0.03
CA ASP A 123 -24.41 -21.26 -1.34
C ASP A 123 -23.31 -21.68 -2.32
N PRO A 124 -23.37 -22.92 -2.85
CA PRO A 124 -22.40 -23.45 -3.81
C PRO A 124 -22.35 -22.71 -5.15
N LYS A 125 -23.35 -21.87 -5.47
CA LYS A 125 -23.41 -21.10 -6.72
C LYS A 125 -22.88 -19.68 -6.58
N ALA A 126 -22.61 -19.24 -5.35
CA ALA A 126 -22.11 -17.90 -5.12
C ALA A 126 -20.63 -17.80 -5.59
N PRO A 127 -20.21 -16.63 -6.12
CA PRO A 127 -18.86 -16.46 -6.63
C PRO A 127 -17.79 -16.77 -5.57
N MET A 128 -16.71 -17.42 -5.99
CA MET A 128 -15.57 -17.77 -5.16
C MET A 128 -14.31 -17.09 -5.66
N LEU A 129 -13.30 -16.96 -4.78
CA LEU A 129 -12.02 -16.38 -5.14
C LEU A 129 -11.35 -17.11 -6.33
N THR A 130 -11.50 -18.43 -6.40
CA THR A 130 -10.92 -19.28 -7.45
C THR A 130 -11.50 -19.03 -8.84
N ASP A 131 -12.68 -18.40 -8.93
CA ASP A 131 -13.28 -18.01 -10.20
C ASP A 131 -12.52 -16.84 -10.85
N TYR A 132 -11.78 -16.07 -10.04
CA TYR A 132 -11.05 -14.87 -10.45
C TYR A 132 -9.53 -15.02 -10.35
N ILE A 133 -9.05 -15.93 -9.49
CA ILE A 133 -7.63 -16.21 -9.29
C ILE A 133 -7.39 -17.71 -9.48
N ASP A 134 -6.73 -18.08 -10.57
CA ASP A 134 -6.48 -19.47 -10.95
C ASP A 134 -5.44 -20.13 -10.00
N PRO A 135 -5.83 -21.13 -9.19
CA PRO A 135 -4.92 -21.79 -8.24
C PRO A 135 -3.84 -22.64 -8.92
N LYS A 136 -3.90 -22.84 -10.25
CA LYS A 136 -2.81 -23.48 -11.01
C LYS A 136 -1.71 -22.48 -11.35
N LYS A 137 -2.03 -21.19 -11.42
CA LYS A 137 -1.08 -20.12 -11.76
C LYS A 137 -0.52 -19.46 -10.51
N ILE A 138 -1.32 -19.36 -9.45
CA ILE A 138 -1.00 -18.63 -8.22
C ILE A 138 -1.13 -19.60 -7.04
N THR A 139 -0.18 -19.51 -6.10
CA THR A 139 -0.12 -20.37 -4.90
C THR A 139 -0.95 -19.83 -3.76
#